data_AF-A0ABD1ZGI2-F1
#
_entry.id   AF-A0ABD1ZGI2-F1
#
_cell.length_a   1.000
_cell.length_b   1.000
_cell.length_c   1.000
_cell.angle_alpha   90.00
_cell.angle_beta   90.00
_cell.angle_gamma   90.00
#
_symmetry.space_group_name_H-M   'P 1'
#
loop_
_entity.id
_entity.type
_entity.pdbx_description
1 polymer ?
#
loop_
_entity_poly.entity_id
_entity_poly.type
_entity_poly.pdbx_seq_one_letter_code
_entity_poly.pdbx_strand_id
1 'polypeptide(L)'
;MRAPAPITHVAPKEKPDVSCSYILMVQHLIERCLLLYMNREDCVRALAKYARVRPVITNTVWKELEKENKEFFTAYSKHCSSRHARVFNQALEEATTRLYSQSLDCPEAVRGASDAPLQPCPAPLTS
;
A
#
# COMPACT_ATOMS: atom_id res chain seq x y z
N MET A 1 20.84 73.53 -8.23
CA MET A 1 20.55 72.37 -7.37
C MET A 1 19.36 71.63 -7.97
N ARG A 2 19.54 70.40 -8.47
CA ARG A 2 18.46 69.57 -9.01
C ARG A 2 18.41 68.30 -8.16
N ALA A 3 17.30 68.08 -7.46
CA ALA A 3 17.10 66.86 -6.70
C ALA A 3 17.03 65.65 -7.68
N PRO A 4 17.68 64.52 -7.38
CA PRO A 4 17.48 63.32 -8.17
C PRO A 4 16.06 62.76 -7.92
N ALA A 5 15.40 62.32 -8.99
CA ALA A 5 14.08 61.71 -8.92
C ALA A 5 14.14 60.36 -8.18
N PRO A 6 13.05 59.92 -7.51
CA PRO A 6 13.04 58.67 -6.77
C PRO A 6 13.19 57.48 -7.73
N ILE A 7 14.05 56.53 -7.38
CA ILE A 7 14.15 55.23 -8.06
C ILE A 7 12.82 54.51 -7.87
N THR A 8 11.99 54.47 -8.92
CA THR A 8 10.84 53.58 -8.96
C THR A 8 11.37 52.15 -9.08
N HIS A 9 11.53 51.47 -7.94
CA HIS A 9 11.68 50.03 -7.92
C HIS A 9 10.34 49.46 -8.39
N VAL A 10 10.25 49.18 -9.69
CA VAL A 10 9.13 48.43 -10.25
C VAL A 10 9.20 47.04 -9.64
N ALA A 11 8.32 46.79 -8.67
CA ALA A 11 8.14 45.46 -8.09
C ALA A 11 7.79 44.47 -9.21
N PRO A 12 8.50 43.33 -9.34
CA PRO A 12 8.09 42.29 -10.27
C PRO A 12 6.71 41.77 -9.85
N LYS A 13 5.67 42.06 -10.65
CA LYS A 13 4.42 41.32 -10.59
C LYS A 13 4.65 39.96 -11.24
N GLU A 14 5.33 39.07 -10.54
CA GLU A 14 5.40 37.66 -10.95
C GLU A 14 4.02 37.04 -10.71
N LYS A 15 3.30 36.77 -11.80
CA LYS A 15 2.14 35.89 -11.76
C LYS A 15 2.68 34.50 -11.38
N PRO A 16 2.21 33.88 -10.28
CA PRO A 16 2.62 32.53 -9.97
C PRO A 16 2.25 31.66 -11.17
N ASP A 17 3.25 30.97 -11.72
CA ASP A 17 3.04 30.05 -12.82
C ASP A 17 2.05 28.98 -12.35
N VAL A 18 0.85 29.00 -12.93
CA VAL A 18 -0.25 28.09 -12.59
C VAL A 18 0.20 26.63 -12.75
N SER A 19 1.16 26.37 -13.65
CA SER A 19 1.75 25.04 -13.83
C SER A 19 2.59 24.60 -12.61
N CYS A 20 3.34 25.52 -12.01
CA CYS A 20 4.12 25.26 -10.80
C CYS A 20 3.21 24.96 -9.60
N SER A 21 2.13 25.73 -9.44
CA SER A 21 1.14 25.50 -8.36
C SER A 21 0.48 24.11 -8.46
N TYR A 22 0.14 23.68 -9.68
CA TYR A 22 -0.47 22.37 -9.89
C TYR A 22 0.50 21.21 -9.62
N ILE A 23 1.75 21.33 -10.06
CA ILE A 23 2.78 20.31 -9.80
C ILE A 23 3.06 20.18 -8.30
N LEU A 24 3.19 21.30 -7.58
CA LEU A 24 3.38 21.31 -6.12
C LEU A 24 2.19 20.68 -5.38
N MET A 25 0.96 20.91 -5.84
CA MET A 25 -0.21 20.24 -5.30
C MET A 25 -0.13 18.72 -5.50
N VAL A 26 0.27 18.25 -6.69
CA VAL A 26 0.43 16.82 -6.97
C VAL A 26 1.54 16.22 -6.12
N GLN A 27 2.67 16.92 -5.96
CA GLN A 27 3.76 16.50 -5.08
C GLN A 27 3.26 16.32 -3.63
N HIS A 28 2.53 17.30 -3.10
CA HIS A 28 1.97 17.21 -1.74
C HIS A 28 1.02 16.01 -1.57
N LEU A 29 0.21 15.70 -2.59
CA LEU A 29 -0.65 14.52 -2.57
C LEU A 29 0.17 13.22 -2.59
N ILE A 30 1.27 13.19 -3.34
CA ILE A 30 2.21 12.06 -3.36
C ILE A 30 2.85 11.88 -1.98
N GLU A 31 3.31 12.95 -1.33
CA GLU A 31 3.88 12.90 0.02
C GLU A 31 2.88 12.31 1.03
N ARG A 32 1.60 12.66 0.92
CA ARG A 32 0.54 12.06 1.74
C ARG A 32 0.36 10.57 1.46
N CYS A 33 0.41 10.15 0.20
CA CYS A 33 0.39 8.73 -0.15
C CYS A 33 1.60 7.98 0.43
N LEU A 34 2.78 8.61 0.43
CA LEU A 34 3.99 8.03 1.02
C LEU A 34 3.80 7.78 2.52
N LEU A 35 3.27 8.76 3.26
CA LEU A 35 2.96 8.64 4.68
C LEU A 35 1.94 7.54 5.00
N LEU A 36 1.03 7.26 4.06
CA LEU A 36 0.04 6.17 4.16
C LEU A 36 0.60 4.81 3.72
N TYR A 37 1.90 4.72 3.45
CA TYR A 37 2.58 3.50 3.00
C TYR A 37 2.01 2.93 1.70
N MET A 38 1.56 3.78 0.78
CA MET A 38 1.08 3.33 -0.54
C MET A 38 2.25 3.13 -1.50
N ASN A 39 2.27 2.00 -2.22
CA ASN A 39 3.16 1.86 -3.37
C ASN A 39 2.73 2.82 -4.51
N ARG A 40 3.55 2.91 -5.55
CA ARG A 40 3.32 3.82 -6.67
C ARG A 40 1.97 3.55 -7.35
N GLU A 41 1.62 2.28 -7.55
CA GLU A 41 0.39 1.87 -8.22
C GLU A 41 -0.85 2.28 -7.40
N ASP A 42 -0.81 2.08 -6.08
CA ASP A 42 -1.86 2.51 -5.15
C ASP A 42 -1.99 4.04 -5.12
N CYS A 43 -0.87 4.75 -5.06
CA CYS A 43 -0.83 6.22 -5.14
C CYS A 43 -1.50 6.73 -6.43
N VAL A 44 -1.11 6.18 -7.58
CA VAL A 44 -1.69 6.54 -8.89
C VAL A 44 -3.19 6.28 -8.93
N ARG A 45 -3.66 5.12 -8.45
CA ARG A 45 -5.09 4.81 -8.38
C ARG A 45 -5.83 5.77 -7.45
N ALA A 46 -5.28 6.06 -6.27
CA ALA A 46 -5.89 6.93 -5.28
C ALA A 46 -6.03 8.37 -5.79
N LEU A 47 -4.96 8.93 -6.36
CA LEU A 47 -4.98 10.30 -6.88
C LEU A 47 -5.90 10.43 -8.10
N ALA A 48 -5.96 9.41 -8.97
CA ALA A 48 -6.89 9.40 -10.09
C ALA A 48 -8.35 9.37 -9.62
N LYS A 49 -8.67 8.52 -8.64
CA LYS A 49 -10.03 8.34 -8.14
C LYS A 49 -10.52 9.53 -7.29
N TYR A 50 -9.71 9.97 -6.34
CA TYR A 50 -10.15 10.91 -5.31
C TYR A 50 -9.77 12.36 -5.60
N ALA A 51 -8.67 12.59 -6.33
CA ALA A 51 -8.18 13.95 -6.66
C ALA A 51 -8.31 14.28 -8.16
N ARG A 52 -8.82 13.35 -8.99
CA ARG A 52 -8.98 13.51 -10.45
C ARG A 52 -7.69 13.90 -11.18
N VAL A 53 -6.53 13.53 -10.62
CA VAL A 53 -5.23 13.76 -11.26
C VAL A 53 -5.03 12.69 -12.34
N ARG A 54 -4.63 13.09 -13.55
CA ARG A 54 -4.37 12.11 -14.61
C ARG A 54 -3.19 11.21 -14.21
N PRO A 55 -3.29 9.88 -14.39
CA PRO A 55 -2.22 8.93 -14.01
C PRO A 55 -0.84 9.28 -14.58
N VAL A 56 -0.77 9.81 -15.80
CA VAL A 56 0.49 10.24 -16.43
C VAL A 56 1.19 11.33 -15.62
N ILE A 57 0.45 12.26 -15.01
CA ILE A 57 1.01 13.36 -14.24
C ILE A 57 1.60 12.83 -12.93
N THR A 58 0.83 12.03 -12.18
CA THR A 58 1.33 11.39 -10.95
C THR A 58 2.56 10.55 -11.21
N ASN A 59 2.57 9.78 -12.30
CA ASN A 59 3.73 8.98 -12.70
C ASN A 59 4.96 9.84 -13.00
N THR A 60 4.80 10.96 -13.71
CA THR A 60 5.92 11.84 -14.03
C THR A 60 6.48 12.50 -12.77
N VAL A 61 5.63 13.08 -11.93
CA VAL A 61 6.07 13.73 -10.69
C VAL A 61 6.73 12.74 -9.74
N TRP A 62 6.15 11.54 -9.58
CA TRP A 62 6.75 10.48 -8.76
C TRP A 62 8.14 10.09 -9.27
N LYS A 63 8.32 9.92 -10.59
CA LYS A 63 9.62 9.57 -11.18
C LYS A 63 10.68 10.64 -10.93
N GLU A 64 10.33 11.92 -11.04
CA GLU A 64 11.27 12.99 -10.74
C GLU A 64 11.62 13.03 -9.24
N LEU A 65 10.64 12.86 -8.35
CA LEU A 65 10.89 12.75 -6.90
C LEU A 65 11.84 11.58 -6.57
N GLU A 66 11.63 10.42 -7.19
CA GLU A 66 12.46 9.23 -7.01
C GLU A 66 13.88 9.45 -7.52
N LYS A 67 14.03 10.14 -8.66
CA LYS A 67 15.33 10.49 -9.24
C LYS A 67 16.13 11.45 -8.34
N GLU A 68 15.47 12.42 -7.73
CA GLU A 68 16.07 13.40 -6.83
C GLU A 68 16.34 12.83 -5.43
N ASN A 69 15.54 11.86 -4.97
CA ASN A 69 15.57 11.34 -3.60
C ASN A 69 15.78 9.81 -3.54
N LYS A 70 16.75 9.30 -4.31
CA LYS A 70 16.94 7.86 -4.54
C LYS A 70 17.06 7.02 -3.27
N GLU A 71 17.82 7.49 -2.29
CA GLU A 71 18.05 6.75 -1.04
C GLU A 71 16.75 6.60 -0.25
N PHE A 72 15.96 7.67 -0.15
CA PHE A 72 14.64 7.65 0.48
C PHE A 72 13.72 6.65 -0.20
N PHE A 73 13.56 6.73 -1.52
CA PHE A 73 12.63 5.85 -2.24
C PHE A 73 13.09 4.38 -2.23
N THR A 74 14.40 4.12 -2.18
CA THR A 74 14.94 2.76 -2.01
C THR A 74 14.57 2.18 -0.65
N ALA A 75 14.76 2.95 0.43
CA ALA A 75 14.38 2.53 1.78
C ALA A 75 12.85 2.40 1.92
N TYR A 76 12.11 3.35 1.36
CA TYR A 76 10.65 3.38 1.36
C TYR A 76 10.05 2.16 0.67
N SER A 77 10.53 1.81 -0.53
CA SER A 77 10.02 0.66 -1.30
C SER A 77 10.18 -0.66 -0.52
N LYS A 78 11.33 -0.85 0.13
CA LYS A 78 11.56 -2.01 1.01
C LYS A 78 10.58 -2.03 2.18
N HIS A 79 10.44 -0.90 2.89
CA HIS A 79 9.54 -0.80 4.03
C HIS A 79 8.07 -1.03 3.65
N CYS A 80 7.64 -0.42 2.55
CA CYS A 80 6.30 -0.55 1.99
C CYS A 80 6.00 -2.01 1.62
N SER A 81 6.93 -2.70 0.95
CA SER A 81 6.79 -4.13 0.61
C SER A 81 6.68 -5.00 1.86
N SER A 82 7.53 -4.78 2.87
CA SER A 82 7.46 -5.51 4.14
C SER A 82 6.15 -5.27 4.88
N ARG A 83 5.62 -4.04 4.88
CA ARG A 83 4.32 -3.73 5.49
C ARG A 83 3.17 -4.44 4.78
N HIS A 84 3.16 -4.41 3.44
CA HIS A 84 2.13 -5.10 2.66
C HIS A 84 2.16 -6.62 2.90
N ALA A 85 3.36 -7.22 2.92
CA ALA A 85 3.51 -8.64 3.24
C ALA A 85 2.99 -8.98 4.65
N ARG A 86 3.28 -8.14 5.65
CA ARG A 86 2.76 -8.33 7.02
C ARG A 86 1.23 -8.26 7.08
N VAL A 87 0.63 -7.24 6.46
CA VAL A 87 -0.84 -7.07 6.42
C VAL A 87 -1.50 -8.24 5.71
N PHE A 88 -0.91 -8.70 4.59
CA PHE A 88 -1.41 -9.85 3.85
C PHE A 88 -1.31 -11.16 4.66
N ASN A 89 -0.15 -11.43 5.27
CA ASN A 89 0.04 -12.62 6.10
C ASN A 89 -0.91 -12.63 7.29
N GLN A 90 -1.11 -11.49 7.94
CA GLN A 90 -2.10 -11.37 9.02
C GLN A 90 -3.52 -11.68 8.52
N ALA A 91 -3.92 -11.14 7.37
CA ALA A 91 -5.23 -11.42 6.79
C ALA A 91 -5.41 -12.92 6.45
N LEU A 92 -4.34 -13.60 6.01
CA LEU A 92 -4.36 -15.05 5.77
C LEU A 92 -4.51 -15.85 7.05
N GLU A 93 -3.79 -15.50 8.11
CA GLU A 93 -3.89 -16.17 9.42
C GLU A 93 -5.28 -15.99 10.01
N GLU A 94 -5.85 -14.78 9.93
CA GLU A 94 -7.22 -14.50 10.34
C GLU A 94 -8.24 -15.32 9.55
N ALA A 95 -8.09 -15.38 8.22
CA ALA A 95 -8.97 -16.18 7.36
C ALA A 95 -8.86 -17.69 7.69
N THR A 96 -7.65 -18.20 7.89
CA THR A 96 -7.39 -19.60 8.26
C THR A 96 -8.02 -19.94 9.62
N THR A 97 -7.86 -19.06 10.60
CA THR A 97 -8.43 -19.23 11.94
C THR A 97 -9.97 -19.29 11.87
N ARG A 98 -10.59 -18.40 11.08
CA ARG A 98 -12.05 -18.40 10.86
C ARG A 98 -12.54 -19.70 10.22
N LEU A 99 -11.81 -20.23 9.24
CA LEU A 99 -12.14 -21.50 8.60
C LEU A 99 -12.02 -22.69 9.57
N TYR A 100 -10.97 -22.72 10.40
CA TYR A 100 -10.79 -23.80 11.38
C TYR A 100 -11.86 -23.76 12.48
N SER A 101 -12.21 -22.58 12.98
CA SER A 101 -13.31 -22.43 13.94
C SER A 101 -14.66 -22.87 13.34
N GLN A 102 -14.92 -22.56 12.06
CA GLN A 102 -16.12 -23.03 11.37
C GLN A 102 -16.15 -24.55 11.17
N SER A 103 -15.00 -25.20 11.02
CA SER A 103 -14.90 -26.65 10.85
C SER A 103 -15.10 -27.46 12.14
N LEU A 104 -14.95 -26.85 13.31
CA LEU A 104 -15.20 -27.49 14.62
C LEU A 104 -16.67 -27.44 15.04
N ASP A 105 -17.52 -26.71 14.31
CA ASP A 105 -18.96 -26.57 14.55
C ASP A 105 -19.82 -27.40 13.54
N CYS A 106 -19.40 -28.61 13.17
CA CYS A 106 -20.32 -29.59 12.59
C CYS A 106 -20.95 -30.43 13.71
N PRO A 107 -22.29 -30.54 13.80
CA PRO A 107 -22.92 -31.40 14.79
C PRO A 107 -22.58 -32.86 14.50
N GLU A 108 -22.20 -33.56 15.55
CA GLU A 108 -22.06 -35.02 15.63
C GLU A 108 -23.43 -35.69 15.41
N ALA A 109 -23.91 -35.67 14.16
CA ALA A 109 -25.18 -36.24 13.74
C ALA A 109 -24.97 -37.26 12.62
N VAL A 110 -24.05 -38.20 12.84
CA VAL A 110 -24.14 -39.54 12.23
C VAL A 110 -23.91 -40.58 13.31
N ARG A 111 -24.93 -40.78 14.15
CA ARG A 111 -25.05 -41.99 14.95
C ARG A 111 -25.33 -43.14 13.99
N GLY A 112 -24.40 -44.09 13.87
CA GLY A 112 -24.60 -45.30 13.07
C GLY A 112 -23.48 -46.33 13.16
N ALA A 113 -23.50 -47.12 14.25
CA ALA A 113 -22.95 -48.48 14.38
C ALA A 113 -21.45 -48.73 14.15
N SER A 114 -20.71 -48.99 15.23
CA SER A 114 -19.97 -50.26 15.45
C SER A 114 -18.87 -50.03 16.50
N ASP A 115 -19.25 -50.03 17.79
CA ASP A 115 -18.31 -50.39 18.85
C ASP A 115 -18.03 -51.89 18.71
N ALA A 116 -17.01 -52.24 17.93
CA ALA A 116 -16.41 -53.56 17.93
C ALA A 116 -14.99 -53.40 18.49
N PRO A 117 -14.62 -54.08 19.59
CA PRO A 117 -13.25 -54.07 20.08
C PRO A 117 -12.33 -54.62 18.99
N LEU A 118 -11.32 -53.85 18.58
CA LEU A 118 -10.29 -54.30 17.66
C LEU A 118 -9.59 -55.52 18.28
N GLN A 119 -9.85 -56.71 17.72
CA GLN A 119 -9.06 -57.90 18.03
C GLN A 119 -7.61 -57.70 17.58
N PRO A 120 -6.61 -58.13 18.37
CA PRO A 120 -5.22 -58.13 17.92
C PRO A 120 -5.04 -59.10 16.74
N CYS A 121 -4.36 -58.65 15.69
CA CYS A 121 -4.02 -59.48 14.52
C CYS A 121 -3.18 -60.72 14.93
N PRO A 122 -3.43 -61.91 14.36
CA PRO A 122 -2.57 -63.06 14.59
C PRO A 122 -1.21 -62.86 13.90
N ALA A 123 -0.14 -63.35 14.53
CA ALA A 123 1.23 -63.29 14.01
C ALA A 123 1.37 -64.10 12.70
N PRO A 124 2.30 -63.73 11.80
CA PRO A 124 2.48 -64.45 10.54
C PRO A 124 3.05 -65.85 10.81
N LEU A 125 2.44 -66.86 10.22
CA LEU A 125 3.02 -68.20 10.16
C LEU A 125 4.30 -68.14 9.31
N THR A 126 5.44 -68.41 9.92
CA THR A 126 6.65 -68.76 9.19
C THR A 126 6.47 -70.15 8.57
N SER A 127 6.96 -70.29 7.34
CA SER A 127 6.84 -71.42 6.41
C SER A 127 6.92 -72.84 7.01
#